data_AF-X0ZJB6-F1
#
_entry.id   AF-X0ZJB6-F1
#
_cell.length_a   1.000
_cell.length_b   1.000
_cell.length_c   1.000
_cell.angle_alpha   90.00
_cell.angle_beta   90.00
_cell.angle_gamma   90.00
#
_symmetry.space_group_name_H-M   'P 1'
#
loop_
_entity.id
_entity.type
_entity.pdbx_description
1 polymer ?
#
loop_
_entity_poly.entity_id
_entity_poly.type
_entity_poly.pdbx_seq_one_letter_code
_entity_poly.pdbx_strand_id
1 'polypeptide(L)'
;MKPKRKWQMNLGIVGCGIIGESLAKLLEDMGHFVQRYDPAKLLAGDISKCEIVFICVPTKADMKFEDVRTALGYINLKNKEGIIAIRSTIMPGMTDEFTKKY
;
A
#
# COMPACT_ATOMS: atom_id res chain seq x y z
N MET A 1 -20.09 -26.68 -1.56
CA MET A 1 -20.03 -25.53 -0.65
C MET A 1 -18.56 -25.33 -0.26
N LYS A 2 -17.88 -24.27 -0.74
CA LYS A 2 -16.44 -24.05 -0.42
C LYS A 2 -16.32 -23.54 1.03
N PRO A 3 -15.32 -23.97 1.82
CA PRO A 3 -15.21 -23.59 3.22
C PRO A 3 -14.86 -22.09 3.35
N LYS A 4 -15.64 -21.36 4.17
CA LYS A 4 -15.35 -19.99 4.59
C LYS A 4 -14.13 -19.99 5.51
N ARG A 5 -12.93 -19.83 4.95
CA ARG A 5 -11.80 -19.31 5.74
C ARG A 5 -11.99 -17.80 5.88
N LYS A 6 -12.63 -17.39 6.97
CA LYS A 6 -12.89 -15.97 7.27
C LYS A 6 -11.67 -15.39 8.00
N TRP A 7 -10.55 -15.27 7.30
CA TRP A 7 -9.40 -14.53 7.82
C TRP A 7 -9.66 -13.05 7.59
N GLN A 8 -9.98 -12.33 8.66
CA GLN A 8 -10.07 -10.88 8.64
C GLN A 8 -8.65 -10.33 8.88
N MET A 9 -8.21 -9.42 8.01
CA MET A 9 -6.86 -8.85 8.04
C MET A 9 -6.95 -7.35 8.19
N ASN A 10 -5.90 -6.74 8.75
CA ASN A 10 -5.70 -5.29 8.78
C ASN A 10 -4.78 -4.90 7.63
N LEU A 11 -5.33 -4.19 6.64
CA LEU A 11 -4.64 -3.83 5.41
C LEU A 11 -4.50 -2.32 5.30
N GLY A 12 -3.42 -1.84 4.70
CA GLY A 12 -3.16 -0.42 4.47
C GLY A 12 -3.12 -0.10 2.99
N ILE A 13 -3.64 1.06 2.59
CA ILE A 13 -3.55 1.60 1.23
C ILE A 13 -2.89 2.97 1.30
N VAL A 14 -1.74 3.12 0.64
CA VAL A 14 -1.04 4.40 0.49
C VAL A 14 -1.22 4.88 -0.95
N GLY A 15 -1.90 6.01 -1.12
CA GLY A 15 -2.36 6.52 -2.41
C GLY A 15 -3.75 5.99 -2.77
N CYS A 16 -4.77 6.85 -2.62
CA CYS A 16 -6.19 6.50 -2.80
C CYS A 16 -6.73 7.09 -4.11
N GLY A 17 -5.95 6.97 -5.19
CA GLY A 17 -6.42 7.25 -6.55
C GLY A 17 -7.38 6.16 -7.07
N ILE A 18 -7.53 6.05 -8.39
CA ILE A 18 -8.45 5.06 -9.00
C ILE A 18 -8.07 3.63 -8.58
N ILE A 19 -6.79 3.27 -8.66
CA ILE A 19 -6.29 1.93 -8.32
C ILE A 19 -6.43 1.66 -6.82
N GLY A 20 -5.97 2.59 -5.99
CA GLY A 20 -6.01 2.46 -4.53
C GLY A 20 -7.41 2.32 -3.98
N GLU A 21 -8.35 3.17 -4.42
CA GLU A 21 -9.74 3.12 -3.94
C GLU A 21 -10.45 1.85 -4.40
N SER A 22 -10.23 1.43 -5.66
CA SER A 22 -10.82 0.19 -6.18
C SER A 22 -10.33 -1.04 -5.41
N LEU A 23 -9.04 -1.09 -5.07
CA LEU A 23 -8.48 -2.17 -4.25
C LEU A 23 -9.03 -2.13 -2.83
N ALA A 24 -9.09 -0.94 -2.22
CA ALA A 24 -9.63 -0.77 -0.87
C ALA A 24 -11.05 -1.31 -0.78
N LYS A 25 -11.91 -0.90 -1.72
CA LYS A 25 -13.31 -1.34 -1.79
C LYS A 25 -13.44 -2.85 -1.93
N LEU A 26 -12.65 -3.46 -2.82
CA LEU A 26 -12.64 -4.91 -3.00
C LEU A 26 -12.25 -5.65 -1.72
N LEU A 27 -11.21 -5.19 -1.01
CA LEU A 27 -10.73 -5.82 0.21
C LEU A 27 -11.75 -5.68 1.36
N GLU A 28 -12.44 -4.54 1.45
CA GLU A 28 -13.54 -4.33 2.38
C GLU A 28 -14.73 -5.24 2.06
N ASP A 29 -15.09 -5.39 0.79
CA ASP A 29 -16.17 -6.28 0.34
C ASP A 29 -15.84 -7.76 0.62
N MET A 30 -14.56 -8.11 0.67
CA MET A 30 -14.07 -9.42 1.12
C MET A 30 -14.08 -9.59 2.66
N GLY A 31 -14.34 -8.52 3.42
CA GLY A 31 -14.48 -8.52 4.87
C GLY A 31 -13.22 -8.16 5.65
N HIS A 32 -12.19 -7.61 5.00
CA HIS A 32 -10.97 -7.13 5.66
C HIS A 32 -11.14 -5.69 6.17
N PHE A 33 -10.30 -5.29 7.13
CA PHE A 33 -10.21 -3.89 7.57
C PHE A 33 -9.19 -3.16 6.70
N VAL A 34 -9.55 -1.98 6.20
CA VAL A 34 -8.69 -1.21 5.31
C VAL A 34 -8.46 0.20 5.86
N GLN A 35 -7.20 0.51 6.14
CA GLN A 35 -6.73 1.85 6.49
C GLN A 35 -6.30 2.56 5.20
N ARG A 36 -6.80 3.77 4.99
CA ARG A 36 -6.48 4.59 3.81
C ARG A 36 -5.61 5.78 4.22
N TYR A 37 -4.48 5.94 3.55
CA TYR A 37 -3.58 7.07 3.71
C TYR A 37 -3.34 7.75 2.37
N ASP A 38 -3.74 9.01 2.27
CA ASP A 38 -3.56 9.88 1.10
C ASP A 38 -3.62 11.35 1.55
N PRO A 39 -2.46 12.02 1.70
CA PRO A 39 -2.41 13.41 2.15
C PRO A 39 -3.15 14.37 1.21
N ALA A 40 -3.14 14.12 -0.10
CA ALA A 40 -3.81 14.99 -1.07
C ALA A 40 -5.34 14.94 -0.94
N LYS A 41 -5.86 13.86 -0.35
CA LYS A 41 -7.29 13.68 -0.04
C LYS A 41 -7.62 13.87 1.43
N LEU A 42 -6.68 14.33 2.25
CA LEU A 42 -6.82 14.45 3.71
C LEU A 42 -7.17 13.12 4.41
N LEU A 43 -6.76 11.99 3.83
CA LEU A 43 -6.92 10.66 4.43
C LEU A 43 -5.67 10.32 5.25
N ALA A 44 -5.85 10.09 6.55
CA ALA A 44 -4.76 9.91 7.51
C ALA A 44 -4.88 8.60 8.31
N GLY A 45 -5.36 7.52 7.67
CA GLY A 45 -5.48 6.21 8.31
C GLY A 45 -4.14 5.70 8.87
N ASP A 46 -4.19 5.07 10.04
CA ASP A 46 -3.01 4.58 10.73
C ASP A 46 -2.56 3.23 10.16
N ILE A 47 -1.45 3.23 9.43
CA ILE A 47 -0.88 2.04 8.80
C ILE A 47 0.07 1.25 9.70
N SER A 48 0.34 1.71 10.93
CA SER A 48 1.39 1.15 11.80
C SER A 48 1.19 -0.32 12.18
N LYS A 49 -0.07 -0.78 12.23
CA LYS A 49 -0.47 -2.14 12.59
C LYS A 49 -1.03 -2.95 11.42
N CYS A 50 -0.89 -2.46 10.19
CA CYS A 50 -1.34 -3.19 9.01
C CYS A 50 -0.41 -4.37 8.72
N GLU A 51 -0.98 -5.54 8.44
CA GLU A 51 -0.25 -6.75 8.05
C GLU A 51 0.33 -6.62 6.64
N ILE A 52 -0.40 -5.97 5.73
CA ILE A 52 0.06 -5.65 4.38
C ILE A 52 -0.29 -4.20 4.07
N VAL A 53 0.68 -3.43 3.58
CA VAL A 53 0.49 -2.06 3.10
C VAL A 53 0.73 -2.01 1.59
N PHE A 54 -0.30 -1.66 0.83
CA PHE A 54 -0.23 -1.51 -0.61
C PHE A 54 0.14 -0.09 -1.01
N ILE A 55 1.11 0.05 -1.92
CA ILE A 55 1.51 1.35 -2.50
C ILE A 55 0.88 1.51 -3.88
N CYS A 56 -0.06 2.45 -3.98
CA CYS A 56 -0.87 2.77 -5.16
C CYS A 56 -0.77 4.26 -5.53
N VAL A 57 0.42 4.84 -5.38
CA VAL A 57 0.73 6.25 -5.69
C VAL A 57 0.99 6.45 -7.19
N PRO A 58 0.81 7.67 -7.74
CA PRO A 58 1.11 7.93 -9.14
C PRO A 58 2.57 7.66 -9.49
N THR A 59 2.82 7.26 -10.73
CA THR A 59 4.16 7.15 -11.30
C THR A 59 4.22 8.08 -12.50
N LYS A 60 5.04 9.11 -12.41
CA LYS A 60 5.23 10.11 -13.46
C LYS A 60 6.09 9.54 -14.59
N ALA A 61 5.91 10.08 -15.80
CA ALA A 61 6.65 9.66 -16.99
C ALA A 61 8.16 10.00 -16.95
N ASP A 62 8.58 10.85 -16.01
CA ASP A 62 9.99 11.20 -15.79
C ASP A 62 10.83 10.07 -15.19
N MET A 63 10.21 8.93 -14.86
CA MET A 63 10.83 7.74 -14.25
C MET A 63 11.60 8.05 -12.96
N LYS A 64 11.19 9.10 -12.23
CA LYS A 64 11.82 9.47 -10.96
C LYS A 64 11.21 8.78 -9.74
N PHE A 65 10.07 8.10 -9.85
CA PHE A 65 9.46 7.29 -8.78
C PHE A 65 9.46 7.94 -7.37
N GLU A 66 9.43 9.27 -7.28
CA GLU A 66 9.60 10.02 -6.03
C GLU A 66 8.45 9.73 -5.06
N ASP A 67 7.24 9.62 -5.59
CA ASP A 67 6.04 9.28 -4.82
C ASP A 67 6.15 7.88 -4.20
N VAL A 68 6.67 6.90 -4.94
CA VAL A 68 6.90 5.52 -4.45
C VAL A 68 7.97 5.51 -3.36
N ARG A 69 9.10 6.21 -3.57
CA ARG A 69 10.18 6.31 -2.57
C ARG A 69 9.74 7.02 -1.29
N THR A 70 8.90 8.05 -1.42
CA THR A 70 8.32 8.78 -0.29
C THR A 70 7.38 7.88 0.49
N ALA A 71 6.50 7.15 -0.20
CA ALA A 71 5.62 6.17 0.42
C ALA A 71 6.41 5.07 1.14
N LEU A 72 7.44 4.49 0.51
CA LEU A 72 8.32 3.49 1.13
C LEU A 72 9.00 4.02 2.39
N GLY A 73 9.57 5.23 2.34
CA GLY A 73 10.19 5.85 3.50
C GLY A 73 9.20 6.05 4.65
N TYR A 74 8.00 6.55 4.34
CA TYR A 74 6.93 6.71 5.32
C TYR A 74 6.51 5.37 5.95
N ILE A 75 6.27 4.34 5.13
CA ILE A 75 5.85 3.02 5.62
C ILE A 75 6.97 2.39 6.45
N ASN A 76 8.22 2.41 5.98
CA ASN A 76 9.36 1.87 6.71
C ASN A 76 9.54 2.55 8.08
N LEU A 77 9.22 3.83 8.21
CA LEU A 77 9.26 4.53 9.50
C LEU A 77 8.11 4.14 10.44
N LYS A 78 6.92 3.84 9.90
CA LYS A 78 5.69 3.64 10.69
C LYS A 78 5.34 2.18 10.96
N ASN A 79 5.76 1.27 10.08
CA ASN A 79 5.41 -0.14 10.11
C ASN A 79 6.63 -0.97 9.73
N LYS A 80 7.26 -1.58 10.74
CA LYS A 80 8.51 -2.36 10.60
C LYS A 80 8.28 -3.85 10.37
N GLU A 81 7.08 -4.34 10.62
CA GLU A 81 6.77 -5.77 10.60
C GLU A 81 5.87 -6.17 9.42
N GLY A 82 5.07 -5.23 8.91
CA GLY A 82 4.13 -5.45 7.82
C GLY A 82 4.81 -5.65 6.47
N ILE A 83 4.13 -6.38 5.59
CA ILE A 83 4.55 -6.60 4.21
C ILE A 83 4.22 -5.35 3.39
N ILE A 84 5.18 -4.85 2.61
CA ILE A 84 4.93 -3.78 1.64
C ILE A 84 4.69 -4.38 0.25
N ALA A 85 3.52 -4.12 -0.33
CA ALA A 85 3.13 -4.58 -1.65
C ALA A 85 3.03 -3.41 -2.63
N ILE A 86 4.00 -3.27 -3.52
CA ILE A 86 4.02 -2.19 -4.51
C ILE A 86 3.12 -2.57 -5.69
N ARG A 87 2.02 -1.83 -5.91
CA ARG A 87 1.19 -1.95 -7.13
C ARG A 87 1.39 -0.80 -8.12
N SER A 88 2.08 0.25 -7.69
CA SER A 88 2.49 1.35 -8.56
C SER A 88 3.50 0.84 -9.59
N THR A 89 3.55 1.49 -10.76
CA THR A 89 4.52 1.12 -11.80
C THR A 89 5.94 1.40 -11.32
N ILE A 90 6.80 0.39 -11.40
CA ILE A 90 8.24 0.50 -11.08
C ILE A 90 9.05 -0.22 -12.15
N MET A 91 10.34 0.10 -12.28
CA MET A 91 11.22 -0.61 -13.20
C MET A 91 11.60 -2.00 -12.66
N PRO A 92 11.88 -2.98 -13.54
CA PRO A 92 12.48 -4.23 -13.13
C PRO A 92 13.74 -4.02 -12.28
N GLY A 93 13.90 -4.81 -11.22
CA GLY A 93 15.02 -4.70 -10.28
C GLY A 93 14.86 -3.64 -9.18
N MET A 94 13.89 -2.73 -9.27
CA MET A 94 13.69 -1.72 -8.22
C MET A 94 13.25 -2.30 -6.88
N THR A 95 12.46 -3.39 -6.89
CA THR A 95 12.08 -4.05 -5.63
C THR A 95 13.33 -4.54 -4.88
N ASP A 96 14.31 -5.12 -5.59
CA ASP A 96 15.57 -5.59 -4.98
C ASP A 96 16.41 -4.42 -4.46
N GLU A 97 16.43 -3.29 -5.17
CA GLU A 97 17.05 -2.04 -4.70
C GLU A 97 16.38 -1.54 -3.41
N PHE A 98 15.05 -1.51 -3.38
CA PHE A 98 14.29 -1.01 -2.25
C PHE A 98 14.47 -1.88 -1.01
N THR A 99 14.48 -3.22 -1.15
CA THR A 99 14.74 -4.14 -0.03
C THR A 99 16.12 -3.95 0.60
N LYS A 100 17.12 -3.49 -0.16
CA LYS A 100 18.46 -3.17 0.40
C LYS A 100 18.49 -1.84 1.15
N LYS A 101 17.59 -0.91 0.79
CA LYS A 101 17.61 0.47 1.25
C LYS A 101 16.68 0.73 2.44
N TYR A 102 15.49 0.13 2.43
CA TYR A 102 14.44 0.33 3.43
C TYR A 102 14.32 -0.89 4.32
#